data_AF-A0A959JK22-F1
#
_entry.id   AF-A0A959JK22-F1
#
_cell.length_a   1.000
_cell.length_b   1.000
_cell.length_c   1.000
_cell.angle_alpha   90.00
_cell.angle_beta   90.00
_cell.angle_gamma   90.00
#
_symmetry.space_group_name_H-M   'P 1'
#
loop_
_entity.id
_entity.type
_entity.pdbx_description
1 polymer ?
#
loop_
_entity_poly.entity_id
_entity_poly.type
_entity_poly.pdbx_seq_one_letter_code
_entity_poly.pdbx_strand_id
1 'polypeptide(L)'
;MEYKEKVAYVERVTKDLESGKSIDTIKSDLQAEGLYEYDINNVIASARKTLSEPYKQTIKNYLLNDQEILNSDEFANVDKDTLQQMVDQERRILNLQERKKITKLIKDGQSKEIALKSIDQRFLSIEEASEQIEKDQNTLQKNSISGKLFIAIKIALFLYLSVHFYNVNNHVSILSFIFAVVNIFKALKTEKLDYEE
;
A
#
# COMPACT_ATOMS: atom_id res chain seq x y z
N MET A 1 26.55 -9.27 5.50
CA MET A 1 26.34 -10.74 5.54
C MET A 1 26.18 -11.28 4.12
N GLU A 2 26.81 -12.41 3.80
CA GLU A 2 26.64 -13.08 2.50
C GLU A 2 25.26 -13.75 2.39
N TYR A 3 24.77 -13.98 1.17
CA TYR A 3 23.42 -14.54 0.96
C TYR A 3 23.23 -15.92 1.59
N LYS A 4 24.19 -16.84 1.40
CA LYS A 4 24.11 -18.21 1.95
C LYS A 4 24.07 -18.22 3.48
N GLU A 5 24.89 -17.36 4.08
CA GLU A 5 24.96 -17.18 5.52
C GLU A 5 23.63 -16.63 6.06
N LYS A 6 23.03 -15.65 5.38
CA LYS A 6 21.70 -15.13 5.72
C LYS A 6 20.64 -16.22 5.71
N VAL A 7 20.63 -17.09 4.69
CA VAL A 7 19.65 -18.20 4.60
C VAL A 7 19.80 -19.15 5.79
N ALA A 8 21.02 -19.53 6.15
CA ALA A 8 21.26 -20.40 7.30
C ALA A 8 20.76 -19.80 8.62
N TYR A 9 21.03 -18.51 8.86
CA TYR A 9 20.51 -17.81 10.04
C TYR A 9 18.97 -17.74 10.03
N VAL A 10 18.37 -17.48 8.87
CA VAL A 10 16.90 -17.44 8.74
C VAL A 10 16.27 -18.80 9.05
N GLU A 11 16.82 -19.89 8.53
CA GLU A 11 16.32 -21.25 8.82
C GLU A 11 16.45 -21.60 10.30
N ARG A 12 17.57 -21.27 10.93
CA ARG A 12 17.77 -21.50 12.36
C ARG A 12 16.80 -20.68 13.20
N VAL A 13 16.70 -19.38 12.94
CA VAL A 13 15.78 -18.49 13.67
C VAL A 13 14.32 -18.88 13.46
N THR A 14 13.96 -19.41 12.29
CA THR A 14 12.61 -19.94 12.03
C THR A 14 12.29 -21.09 12.98
N LYS A 15 13.22 -22.05 13.15
CA LYS A 15 13.07 -23.17 14.10
C LYS A 15 13.02 -22.70 15.55
N ASP A 16 13.86 -21.73 15.91
CA ASP A 16 13.86 -21.15 17.25
C ASP A 16 12.50 -20.51 17.58
N LEU A 17 11.93 -19.73 16.65
CA LEU A 17 10.59 -19.15 16.80
C LEU A 17 9.49 -20.20 16.88
N GLU A 18 9.56 -21.24 16.05
CA GLU A 18 8.61 -22.38 16.06
C GLU A 18 8.68 -23.18 17.37
N SER A 19 9.84 -23.20 18.03
CA SER A 19 10.01 -23.81 19.35
C SER A 19 9.55 -22.93 20.52
N GLY A 20 9.00 -21.75 20.25
CA GLY A 20 8.53 -20.81 21.26
C GLY A 20 9.64 -20.00 21.95
N LYS A 21 10.85 -19.97 21.40
CA LYS A 21 11.96 -19.18 21.95
C LYS A 21 11.69 -17.69 21.76
N SER A 22 11.89 -16.90 22.83
CA SER A 22 11.61 -15.47 22.78
C SER A 22 12.54 -14.74 21.82
N ILE A 23 12.04 -13.67 21.20
CA ILE A 23 12.81 -12.83 20.28
C ILE A 23 14.02 -12.20 20.96
N ASP A 24 13.90 -11.81 22.23
CA ASP A 24 15.00 -11.20 22.98
C ASP A 24 16.13 -12.22 23.21
N THR A 25 15.78 -13.48 23.51
CA THR A 25 16.76 -14.57 23.58
C THR A 25 17.44 -14.79 22.23
N ILE A 26 16.67 -14.86 21.13
CA ILE A 26 17.22 -15.02 19.79
C ILE A 26 18.15 -13.86 19.42
N LYS A 27 17.78 -12.62 19.76
CA LYS A 27 18.61 -11.43 19.53
C LYS A 27 19.93 -11.53 20.30
N SER A 28 19.89 -11.86 21.59
CA SER A 28 21.11 -12.01 22.39
C SER A 28 22.03 -13.11 21.84
N ASP A 29 21.48 -14.24 21.39
CA ASP A 29 22.28 -15.32 20.81
C ASP A 29 22.96 -14.89 19.50
N LEU A 30 22.22 -14.21 18.61
CA LEU A 30 22.80 -13.68 17.36
C LEU A 30 23.84 -12.58 17.62
N GLN A 31 23.65 -11.74 18.64
CA GLN A 31 24.64 -10.74 19.05
C GLN A 31 25.91 -11.40 19.58
N ALA A 32 25.79 -12.47 20.36
CA ALA A 32 26.92 -13.23 20.90
C ALA A 32 27.75 -13.89 19.78
N GLU A 33 27.11 -14.22 18.66
CA GLU A 33 27.76 -14.72 17.44
C GLU A 33 28.40 -13.61 16.57
N GLY A 34 28.28 -12.35 16.99
CA GLY A 34 28.91 -11.21 16.35
C GLY A 34 28.07 -10.53 15.27
N LEU A 35 26.78 -10.84 15.15
CA LEU A 35 25.89 -10.14 14.21
C LEU A 35 25.57 -8.73 14.72
N TYR A 36 25.55 -7.78 13.79
CA TYR A 36 25.10 -6.42 14.05
C TYR A 36 23.56 -6.35 14.09
N GLU A 37 23.04 -5.41 14.89
CA GLU A 37 21.60 -5.24 15.11
C GLU A 37 20.78 -5.13 13.80
N TYR A 38 21.30 -4.44 12.80
CA TYR A 38 20.67 -4.34 11.48
C TYR A 38 20.49 -5.72 10.81
N ASP A 39 21.51 -6.56 10.83
CA ASP A 39 21.46 -7.91 10.25
C ASP A 39 20.53 -8.82 11.04
N ILE A 40 20.57 -8.72 12.38
CA ILE A 40 19.68 -9.45 13.29
C ILE A 40 18.21 -9.15 12.98
N ASN A 41 17.85 -7.87 12.90
CA ASN A 41 16.49 -7.46 12.59
C ASN A 41 16.03 -7.99 11.22
N ASN A 42 16.91 -7.97 10.22
CA ASN A 42 16.61 -8.52 8.90
C ASN A 42 16.45 -10.05 8.90
N VAL A 43 17.26 -10.77 9.67
CA VAL A 43 17.14 -12.23 9.84
C VAL A 43 15.82 -12.56 10.51
N ILE A 44 15.49 -11.90 11.63
CA ILE A 44 14.24 -12.14 12.37
C ILE A 44 13.02 -11.82 11.50
N ALA A 45 13.02 -10.70 10.78
CA ALA A 45 11.95 -10.35 9.85
C ALA A 45 11.77 -11.40 8.75
N SER A 46 12.88 -11.90 8.19
CA SER A 46 12.85 -12.94 7.15
C SER A 46 12.38 -14.28 7.71
N ALA A 47 12.80 -14.66 8.92
CA ALA A 47 12.39 -15.89 9.59
C ALA A 47 10.91 -15.88 9.94
N ARG A 48 10.38 -14.77 10.47
CA ARG A 48 8.93 -14.60 10.69
C ARG A 48 8.14 -14.74 9.40
N LYS A 49 8.62 -14.17 8.30
CA LYS A 49 7.99 -14.32 6.99
C LYS A 49 7.95 -15.79 6.56
N THR A 50 9.07 -16.50 6.68
CA THR A 50 9.15 -17.94 6.39
C THR A 50 8.19 -18.74 7.27
N LEU A 51 8.15 -18.46 8.57
CA LEU A 51 7.25 -19.10 9.52
C LEU A 51 5.77 -18.83 9.20
N SER A 52 5.44 -17.64 8.70
CA SER A 52 4.06 -17.22 8.42
C SER A 52 3.44 -17.88 7.19
N GLU A 53 4.27 -18.29 6.22
CA GLU A 53 3.81 -18.82 4.93
C GLU A 53 2.86 -20.02 5.07
N PRO A 54 3.16 -21.07 5.87
CA PRO A 54 2.23 -22.19 6.04
C PRO A 54 0.91 -21.80 6.73
N TYR A 55 0.93 -20.80 7.61
CA TYR A 55 -0.25 -20.37 8.37
C TYR A 55 -1.14 -19.37 7.64
N LYS A 56 -0.64 -18.79 6.54
CA LYS A 56 -1.30 -17.71 5.80
C LYS A 56 -2.77 -18.00 5.47
N GLN A 57 -3.03 -19.16 4.86
CA GLN A 57 -4.39 -19.51 4.44
C GLN A 57 -5.30 -19.77 5.65
N THR A 58 -4.77 -20.36 6.72
CA THR A 58 -5.50 -20.62 7.95
C THR A 58 -5.88 -19.31 8.63
N ILE A 59 -4.91 -18.40 8.85
CA ILE A 59 -5.16 -17.07 9.42
C ILE A 59 -6.20 -16.31 8.59
N LYS A 60 -6.06 -16.33 7.26
CA LYS A 60 -7.03 -15.72 6.35
C LYS A 60 -8.43 -16.29 6.56
N ASN A 61 -8.57 -17.61 6.67
CA ASN A 61 -9.87 -18.25 6.89
C ASN A 61 -10.47 -17.84 8.24
N TYR A 62 -9.68 -17.78 9.31
CA TYR A 62 -10.17 -17.32 10.61
C TYR A 62 -10.66 -15.87 10.54
N LEU A 63 -9.88 -14.99 9.90
CA LEU A 63 -10.25 -13.59 9.70
C LEU A 63 -11.56 -13.45 8.91
N LEU A 64 -11.72 -14.22 7.84
CA LEU A 64 -12.94 -14.19 7.01
C LEU A 64 -14.19 -14.72 7.71
N ASN A 65 -14.03 -15.50 8.79
CA ASN A 65 -15.12 -16.12 9.54
C ASN A 65 -15.30 -15.53 10.95
N ASP A 66 -14.63 -14.42 11.28
CA ASP A 66 -14.65 -13.79 12.61
C ASP A 66 -14.31 -14.75 13.76
N GLN A 67 -13.37 -15.66 13.53
CA GLN A 67 -12.91 -16.63 14.53
C GLN A 67 -11.75 -16.07 15.37
N GLU A 68 -11.69 -16.50 16.64
CA GLU A 68 -10.61 -16.14 17.55
C GLU A 68 -9.33 -16.91 17.20
N ILE A 69 -8.25 -16.17 16.89
CA ILE A 69 -6.96 -16.73 16.43
C ILE A 69 -6.00 -16.96 17.61
N LEU A 70 -5.93 -16.02 18.56
CA LEU A 70 -4.88 -16.00 19.58
C LEU A 70 -4.93 -17.17 20.56
N ASN A 71 -6.07 -17.86 20.66
CA ASN A 71 -6.30 -18.96 21.58
C ASN A 71 -6.58 -20.29 20.86
N SER A 72 -6.36 -20.38 19.54
CA SER A 72 -6.62 -21.63 18.82
C SER A 72 -5.43 -22.59 18.90
N ASP A 73 -5.74 -23.89 19.00
CA ASP A 73 -4.73 -24.96 19.12
C ASP A 73 -3.78 -25.01 17.91
N GLU A 74 -4.25 -24.54 16.75
CA GLU A 74 -3.48 -24.50 15.50
C GLU A 74 -2.26 -23.56 15.56
N PHE A 75 -2.27 -22.59 16.48
CA PHE A 75 -1.17 -21.63 16.67
C PHE A 75 -0.48 -21.78 18.03
N ALA A 76 -0.75 -22.86 18.78
CA ALA A 76 -0.22 -23.04 20.14
C ALA A 76 1.31 -23.01 20.24
N ASN A 77 2.01 -23.36 19.16
CA ASN A 77 3.48 -23.37 19.10
C ASN A 77 4.09 -22.04 18.62
N VAL A 78 3.27 -21.08 18.19
CA VAL A 78 3.73 -19.78 17.72
C VAL A 78 3.63 -18.78 18.86
N ASP A 79 4.71 -18.04 19.12
CA ASP A 79 4.68 -17.00 20.14
C ASP A 79 3.63 -15.92 19.81
N LYS A 80 3.00 -15.36 20.84
CA LYS A 80 1.86 -14.44 20.70
C LYS A 80 2.19 -13.21 19.87
N ASP A 81 3.38 -12.65 20.01
CA ASP A 81 3.78 -11.42 19.32
C ASP A 81 3.98 -11.70 17.82
N THR A 82 4.65 -12.81 17.50
CA THR A 82 4.79 -13.26 16.11
C THR A 82 3.44 -13.60 15.50
N LEU A 83 2.54 -14.29 16.22
CA LEU A 83 1.19 -14.58 15.76
C LEU A 83 0.41 -13.29 15.47
N GLN A 84 0.45 -12.31 16.37
CA GLN A 84 -0.21 -11.02 16.16
C GLN A 84 0.31 -10.31 14.89
N GLN A 85 1.62 -10.36 14.64
CA GLN A 85 2.18 -9.78 13.42
C GLN A 85 1.72 -10.50 12.15
N MET A 86 1.60 -11.83 12.19
CA MET A 86 1.04 -12.59 11.07
C MET A 86 -0.42 -12.21 10.81
N VAL A 87 -1.22 -12.06 11.87
CA VAL A 87 -2.61 -11.60 11.78
C VAL A 87 -2.70 -10.20 11.19
N ASP A 88 -1.89 -9.26 11.65
CA ASP A 88 -1.87 -7.89 11.15
C ASP A 88 -1.47 -7.83 9.67
N GLN A 89 -0.51 -8.67 9.27
CA GLN A 89 -0.09 -8.77 7.86
C GLN A 89 -1.23 -9.26 6.97
N GLU A 90 -1.94 -10.32 7.36
CA GLU A 90 -3.07 -10.83 6.57
C GLU A 90 -4.26 -9.87 6.57
N ARG A 91 -4.53 -9.18 7.69
CA ARG A 91 -5.53 -8.09 7.72
C ARG A 91 -5.20 -6.97 6.73
N ARG A 92 -3.93 -6.56 6.62
CA ARG A 92 -3.50 -5.55 5.63
C ARG A 92 -3.69 -6.05 4.20
N ILE A 93 -3.44 -7.33 3.93
CA ILE A 93 -3.66 -7.92 2.61
C ILE A 93 -5.16 -7.92 2.26
N LEU A 94 -6.03 -8.29 3.20
CA LEU A 94 -7.48 -8.25 3.03
C LEU A 94 -7.98 -6.81 2.82
N ASN A 95 -7.51 -5.85 3.60
CA ASN A 95 -7.80 -4.41 3.39
C ASN A 95 -7.41 -3.97 1.96
N LEU A 96 -6.21 -4.34 1.51
CA LEU A 96 -5.75 -4.03 0.15
C LEU A 96 -6.63 -4.67 -0.93
N GLN A 97 -7.12 -5.90 -0.71
CA GLN A 97 -8.04 -6.57 -1.63
C GLN A 97 -9.37 -5.83 -1.74
N GLU A 98 -9.93 -5.35 -0.62
CA GLU A 98 -11.14 -4.53 -0.63
C GLU A 98 -10.93 -3.19 -1.34
N ARG A 99 -9.77 -2.54 -1.14
CA ARG A 99 -9.42 -1.31 -1.88
C ARG A 99 -9.30 -1.55 -3.38
N LYS A 100 -8.62 -2.61 -3.81
CA LYS A 100 -8.55 -3.02 -5.23
C LYS A 100 -9.93 -3.31 -5.83
N LYS A 101 -10.81 -3.94 -5.05
CA LYS A 101 -12.19 -4.21 -5.45
C LYS A 101 -12.96 -2.92 -5.71
N ILE A 102 -12.86 -1.93 -4.82
CA ILE A 102 -13.41 -0.59 -5.03
C ILE A 102 -12.89 0.01 -6.32
N THR A 103 -11.57 0.08 -6.49
CA THR A 103 -10.94 0.69 -7.67
C THR A 103 -11.42 0.03 -8.96
N LYS A 104 -11.57 -1.31 -8.96
CA LYS A 104 -12.13 -2.04 -10.10
C LYS A 104 -13.58 -1.65 -10.38
N LEU A 105 -14.45 -1.63 -9.37
CA LEU A 105 -15.87 -1.27 -9.55
C LEU A 105 -16.05 0.17 -10.05
N ILE A 106 -15.25 1.11 -9.55
CA ILE A 106 -15.28 2.50 -9.98
C ILE A 106 -14.77 2.63 -11.44
N LYS A 107 -13.71 1.92 -11.79
CA LYS A 107 -13.20 1.84 -13.17
C LYS A 107 -14.23 1.23 -14.13
N ASP A 108 -15.00 0.25 -13.67
CA ASP A 108 -16.09 -0.38 -14.42
C ASP A 108 -17.38 0.49 -14.47
N GLY A 109 -17.34 1.71 -13.92
CA GLY A 109 -18.45 2.67 -13.98
C GLY A 109 -19.60 2.38 -13.02
N GLN A 110 -19.38 1.53 -12.00
CA GLN A 110 -20.39 1.25 -10.99
C GLN A 110 -20.64 2.46 -10.08
N SER A 111 -21.84 2.52 -9.50
CA SER A 111 -22.20 3.62 -8.58
C SER A 111 -21.46 3.50 -7.24
N LYS A 112 -21.29 4.64 -6.56
CA LYS A 112 -20.75 4.70 -5.18
C LYS A 112 -21.51 3.76 -4.24
N GLU A 113 -22.84 3.67 -4.37
CA GLU A 113 -23.67 2.81 -3.55
C GLU A 113 -23.36 1.32 -3.76
N ILE A 114 -23.19 0.88 -5.02
CA ILE A 114 -22.82 -0.51 -5.32
C ILE A 114 -21.43 -0.82 -4.79
N ALA A 115 -20.47 0.09 -4.99
CA ALA A 115 -19.12 -0.07 -4.49
C ALA A 115 -19.09 -0.22 -2.96
N LEU A 116 -19.76 0.68 -2.22
CA LEU A 116 -19.86 0.63 -0.75
C LEU A 116 -20.58 -0.61 -0.23
N LYS A 117 -21.64 -1.07 -0.91
CA LYS A 117 -22.36 -2.29 -0.51
C LYS A 117 -21.53 -3.56 -0.72
N SER A 118 -20.53 -3.50 -1.59
CA SER A 118 -19.72 -4.66 -1.93
C SER A 118 -18.57 -4.91 -0.96
N ILE A 119 -18.16 -3.94 -0.14
CA ILE A 119 -16.98 -4.05 0.71
C ILE A 119 -17.25 -4.90 1.94
N ASP A 120 -16.22 -5.60 2.40
CA ASP A 120 -16.21 -6.21 3.73
C ASP A 120 -15.72 -5.21 4.79
N GLN A 121 -16.66 -4.73 5.62
CA GLN A 121 -16.40 -3.70 6.63
C GLN A 121 -15.47 -4.17 7.76
N ARG A 122 -15.21 -5.48 7.87
CA ARG A 122 -14.24 -6.04 8.84
C ARG A 122 -12.80 -5.69 8.48
N PHE A 123 -12.55 -5.41 7.20
CA PHE A 123 -11.21 -5.12 6.68
C PHE A 123 -11.06 -3.70 6.18
N LEU A 124 -12.14 -3.03 5.78
CA LEU A 124 -12.10 -1.64 5.31
C LEU A 124 -13.33 -0.87 5.80
N SER A 125 -13.13 0.19 6.57
CA SER A 125 -14.24 1.00 7.09
C SER A 125 -15.01 1.71 5.97
N ILE A 126 -16.28 2.06 6.23
CA ILE A 126 -17.12 2.79 5.27
C ILE A 126 -16.52 4.15 4.94
N GLU A 127 -15.90 4.80 5.93
CA GLU A 127 -15.24 6.09 5.81
C GLU A 127 -14.05 6.00 4.85
N GLU A 128 -13.14 5.05 5.08
CA GLU A 128 -11.98 4.83 4.21
C GLU A 128 -12.39 4.42 2.79
N ALA A 129 -13.43 3.58 2.66
CA ALA A 129 -13.96 3.18 1.37
C ALA A 129 -14.58 4.37 0.62
N SER A 130 -15.30 5.25 1.33
CA SER A 130 -15.90 6.45 0.75
C SER A 130 -14.83 7.42 0.25
N GLU A 131 -13.77 7.64 1.04
CA GLU A 131 -12.63 8.46 0.63
C GLU A 131 -11.93 7.89 -0.61
N GLN A 132 -11.72 6.57 -0.65
CA GLN A 132 -11.14 5.90 -1.81
C GLN A 132 -12.00 6.07 -3.08
N ILE A 133 -13.32 5.88 -2.96
CA ILE A 133 -14.24 6.04 -4.09
C ILE A 133 -14.17 7.46 -4.66
N GLU A 134 -14.17 8.47 -3.79
CA GLU A 134 -14.09 9.87 -4.22
C GLU A 134 -12.76 10.16 -4.90
N LYS A 135 -11.65 9.63 -4.36
CA LYS A 135 -10.34 9.75 -4.98
C LYS A 135 -10.30 9.10 -6.37
N ASP A 136 -10.82 7.88 -6.51
CA ASP A 136 -10.82 7.15 -7.78
C ASP A 136 -11.73 7.82 -8.82
N GLN A 137 -12.91 8.29 -8.42
CA GLN A 137 -13.82 9.05 -9.30
C GLN A 137 -13.20 10.36 -9.78
N ASN A 138 -12.54 11.10 -8.88
CA ASN A 138 -11.84 12.34 -9.23
C ASN A 138 -10.70 12.06 -10.23
N THR A 139 -9.93 10.99 -10.02
CA THR A 139 -8.86 10.56 -10.94
C THR A 139 -9.42 10.18 -12.31
N LEU A 140 -10.50 9.40 -12.37
CA LEU A 140 -11.18 9.06 -13.63
C LEU A 140 -11.73 10.30 -14.35
N GLN A 141 -12.32 11.23 -13.61
CA GLN A 141 -12.84 12.47 -14.19
C GLN A 141 -11.72 13.31 -14.81
N LYS A 142 -10.60 13.50 -14.10
CA LYS A 142 -9.40 14.18 -14.64
C LYS A 142 -8.85 13.48 -15.89
N ASN A 143 -8.85 12.15 -15.90
CA ASN A 143 -8.36 11.34 -17.00
C ASN A 143 -9.29 11.31 -18.22
N SER A 144 -10.57 11.62 -18.05
CA SER A 144 -11.56 11.64 -19.13
C SER A 144 -11.23 12.71 -20.20
N ILE A 145 -11.74 12.53 -21.42
CA ILE A 145 -11.58 13.51 -22.52
C ILE A 145 -12.10 14.89 -22.09
N SER A 146 -13.26 14.93 -21.43
CA SER A 146 -13.86 16.16 -20.92
C SER A 146 -12.99 16.82 -19.83
N GLY A 147 -12.42 16.03 -18.93
CA GLY A 147 -11.51 16.51 -17.88
C GLY A 147 -10.21 17.07 -18.46
N LYS A 148 -9.59 16.36 -19.39
CA LYS A 148 -8.39 16.82 -20.11
C LYS A 148 -8.67 18.11 -20.90
N LEU A 149 -9.84 18.21 -21.54
CA LEU A 149 -10.25 19.40 -22.28
C LEU A 149 -10.50 20.60 -21.35
N PHE A 150 -11.12 20.39 -20.19
CA PHE A 150 -11.29 21.43 -19.18
C PHE A 150 -9.94 21.97 -18.67
N ILE A 151 -8.96 21.08 -18.45
CA ILE A 151 -7.61 21.49 -18.06
C ILE A 151 -6.91 22.25 -19.21
N ALA A 152 -7.05 21.78 -20.45
CA ALA A 152 -6.50 22.45 -21.62
C ALA A 152 -7.08 23.87 -21.81
N ILE A 153 -8.39 24.05 -21.61
CA ILE A 153 -9.06 25.35 -21.63
C ILE A 153 -8.49 26.28 -20.56
N LYS A 154 -8.31 25.80 -19.32
CA LYS A 154 -7.71 26.60 -18.23
C LYS A 154 -6.30 27.08 -18.59
N ILE A 155 -5.49 26.22 -19.20
CA ILE A 155 -4.13 26.58 -19.60
C ILE A 155 -4.14 27.56 -20.78
N ALA A 156 -5.02 27.36 -21.77
CA ALA A 156 -5.18 28.29 -22.89
C ALA A 156 -5.59 29.69 -22.42
N LEU A 157 -6.52 29.78 -21.46
CA LEU A 157 -6.91 31.04 -20.80
C LEU A 157 -5.74 31.68 -20.06
N PHE A 158 -4.95 30.91 -19.32
CA PHE A 158 -3.77 31.41 -18.62
C PHE A 158 -2.71 31.96 -19.60
N LEU A 159 -2.45 31.25 -20.71
CA LEU A 159 -1.55 31.70 -21.77
C LEU A 159 -2.06 32.97 -22.45
N TYR A 160 -3.35 33.04 -22.78
CA TYR A 160 -3.97 34.21 -23.38
C TYR A 160 -3.82 35.46 -22.50
N LEU A 161 -4.10 35.33 -21.20
CA LEU A 161 -3.87 36.41 -20.23
C LEU A 161 -2.38 36.78 -20.14
N SER A 162 -1.48 35.80 -20.09
CA SER A 162 -0.03 36.04 -20.01
C SER A 162 0.51 36.82 -21.21
N VAL A 163 0.00 36.55 -22.42
CA VAL A 163 0.34 37.31 -23.64
C VAL A 163 -0.24 38.74 -23.58
N HIS A 164 -1.45 38.91 -23.06
CA HIS A 164 -2.02 40.26 -22.90
C HIS A 164 -1.23 41.12 -21.91
N PHE A 165 -0.71 40.53 -20.83
CA PHE A 165 0.17 41.21 -19.87
C PHE A 165 1.61 41.40 -20.38
N TYR A 166 2.05 40.62 -21.38
CA TYR A 166 3.38 40.73 -22.02
C TYR A 166 3.65 42.14 -22.55
N ASN A 167 2.64 42.80 -23.12
CA ASN A 167 2.75 44.15 -23.67
C ASN A 167 3.11 45.23 -22.64
N VAL A 168 3.22 44.88 -21.35
CA VAL A 168 3.54 45.80 -20.26
C VAL A 168 4.93 45.54 -19.63
N ASN A 169 5.53 44.34 -19.77
CA ASN A 169 6.86 44.02 -19.20
C ASN A 169 7.53 42.77 -19.85
N ASN A 170 8.71 42.94 -20.47
CA ASN A 170 9.34 41.97 -21.38
C ASN A 170 10.00 40.72 -20.76
N HIS A 171 10.27 40.67 -19.45
CA HIS A 171 11.07 39.58 -18.83
C HIS A 171 10.25 38.51 -18.07
N VAL A 172 9.00 38.76 -17.71
CA VAL A 172 8.14 37.83 -16.93
C VAL A 172 7.57 36.70 -17.81
N SER A 173 7.59 36.90 -19.12
CA SER A 173 6.86 36.12 -20.10
C SER A 173 7.46 34.77 -20.50
N ILE A 174 8.79 34.68 -20.61
CA ILE A 174 9.48 33.43 -20.96
C ILE A 174 9.31 32.40 -19.82
N LEU A 175 9.43 32.84 -18.57
CA LEU A 175 9.16 32.00 -17.39
C LEU A 175 7.70 31.55 -17.35
N SER A 176 6.76 32.44 -17.69
CA SER A 176 5.32 32.12 -17.76
C SER A 176 5.02 31.08 -18.85
N PHE A 177 5.68 31.16 -20.00
CA PHE A 177 5.53 30.20 -21.09
C PHE A 177 6.09 28.82 -20.73
N ILE A 178 7.31 28.76 -20.17
CA ILE A 178 7.91 27.49 -19.72
C ILE A 178 7.03 26.86 -18.63
N PHE A 179 6.54 27.65 -17.67
CA PHE A 179 5.62 27.20 -16.64
C PHE A 179 4.32 26.64 -17.24
N ALA A 180 3.73 27.32 -18.22
CA ALA A 180 2.53 26.84 -18.91
C ALA A 180 2.78 25.51 -19.64
N VAL A 181 3.88 25.40 -20.41
CA VAL A 181 4.24 24.16 -21.12
C VAL A 181 4.42 22.99 -20.16
N VAL A 182 5.14 23.18 -19.04
CA VAL A 182 5.30 22.14 -18.01
C VAL A 182 3.95 21.70 -17.43
N ASN A 183 3.04 22.64 -17.18
CA ASN A 183 1.70 22.30 -16.68
C ASN A 183 0.83 21.59 -17.73
N ILE A 184 0.98 21.87 -19.03
CA ILE A 184 0.32 21.11 -20.11
C ILE A 184 0.82 19.67 -20.10
N PHE A 185 2.14 19.46 -20.06
CA PHE A 185 2.71 18.12 -20.02
C PHE A 185 2.25 17.33 -18.78
N LYS A 186 2.17 17.99 -17.61
CA LYS A 186 1.60 17.38 -16.40
C LYS A 186 0.12 17.05 -16.55
N ALA A 187 -0.66 17.95 -17.13
CA ALA A 187 -2.10 17.78 -17.35
C ALA A 187 -2.47 16.69 -18.35
N LEU A 188 -1.61 16.47 -19.35
CA LEU A 188 -1.81 15.41 -20.36
C LEU A 188 -1.38 14.03 -19.85
N LYS A 189 -0.59 13.98 -18.77
CA LYS A 189 -0.21 12.72 -18.13
C LYS A 189 -1.42 12.12 -17.44
N THR A 190 -1.72 10.87 -17.76
CA THR A 190 -2.82 10.13 -17.13
C THR A 190 -2.39 9.75 -15.73
N GLU A 191 -3.16 10.14 -14.71
CA GLU A 191 -2.95 9.74 -13.32
C GLU A 191 -3.36 8.26 -13.18
N LYS A 192 -2.53 7.43 -12.54
CA LYS A 192 -2.91 6.03 -12.23
C LYS A 192 -3.84 6.03 -11.02
N LEU A 193 -4.78 5.09 -10.97
CA LEU A 193 -5.54 4.86 -9.73
C LEU A 193 -4.60 4.22 -8.70
N ASP A 194 -4.79 4.54 -7.42
CA ASP A 194 -3.84 4.16 -6.34
C ASP A 194 -3.61 2.65 -6.25
N TYR A 195 -4.64 1.86 -6.55
CA TYR A 195 -4.65 0.41 -6.45
C TYR A 195 -4.84 -0.27 -7.81
N GLU A 196 -4.44 0.42 -8.89
CA GLU A 196 -4.38 -0.15 -10.23
C GLU A 196 -3.13 -1.04 -10.36
N GLU A 197 -3.36 -2.36 -10.43
CA GLU A 197 -2.37 -3.35 -10.88
C GLU A 197 -2.48 -3.61 -12.38
#